data_AF-A0A7K9TS67-F1
#
_entry.id   AF-A0A7K9TS67-F1
#
_cell.length_a   1.000
_cell.length_b   1.000
_cell.length_c   1.000
_cell.angle_alpha   90.00
_cell.angle_beta   90.00
_cell.angle_gamma   90.00
#
_symmetry.space_group_name_H-M   'P 1'
#
loop_
_entity.id
_entity.type
_entity.pdbx_description
1 polymer ?
#
loop_
_entity_poly.entity_id
_entity_poly.type
_entity_poly.pdbx_seq_one_letter_code
_entity_poly.pdbx_strand_id
1 'polypeptide(L)'
;KTLNPQWREQFDFHLYEERGGIIDITVWDKDAGKKDDFIGRCQVDLSTLSKEQTHKLEMPLEEGEGCLVLLVTLTASAAVTISDLSVNSLEDQKEREEILKRYSPMMMFHNIKDVGFLQVKVIRAEALMAADVTGKDSFSKSDPFCVVELNNDRLLTTPTADFLKADGDDILVFLNQTAEYFSFDNIKDIHSVLEVTVYDEDRDRSADFLGKVAIPLLSV
;
A
#
# COMPACT_ATOMS: atom_id res chain seq x y z
N LYS A 1 3.81 21.38 24.66
CA LYS A 1 4.60 22.06 23.59
C LYS A 1 6.07 21.67 23.81
N THR A 2 6.74 21.09 22.81
CA THR A 2 8.15 20.66 22.88
C THR A 2 8.87 21.13 21.62
N LEU A 3 10.14 21.54 21.76
CA LEU A 3 11.00 21.93 20.64
C LEU A 3 11.76 20.73 20.04
N ASN A 4 11.65 19.55 20.66
CA ASN A 4 12.21 18.29 20.17
C ASN A 4 11.09 17.25 20.07
N PRO A 5 10.14 17.42 19.15
CA PRO A 5 9.07 16.45 18.94
C PRO A 5 9.62 15.11 18.46
N GLN A 6 8.96 14.02 18.84
CA GLN A 6 9.22 12.68 18.32
C GLN A 6 7.89 12.10 17.81
N TRP A 7 7.71 12.10 16.50
CA TRP A 7 6.51 11.54 15.86
C TRP A 7 6.55 10.02 15.83
N ARG A 8 7.69 9.43 15.42
CA ARG A 8 7.84 7.97 15.21
C ARG A 8 6.75 7.40 14.30
N GLU A 9 6.33 8.20 13.33
CA GLU A 9 5.35 7.82 12.32
C GLU A 9 6.05 7.21 11.10
N GLN A 10 5.34 6.30 10.43
CA GLN A 10 5.80 5.63 9.21
C GLN A 10 4.85 6.00 8.06
N PHE A 11 5.43 6.27 6.89
CA PHE A 11 4.72 6.56 5.66
C PHE A 11 5.31 5.72 4.54
N ASP A 12 4.45 5.16 3.68
CA ASP A 12 4.85 4.33 2.56
C ASP A 12 4.41 5.01 1.25
N PHE A 13 5.34 5.11 0.29
CA PHE A 13 5.11 5.78 -0.99
C PHE A 13 5.56 4.89 -2.16
N HIS A 14 4.78 4.87 -3.24
CA HIS A 14 5.18 4.23 -4.49
C HIS A 14 6.11 5.15 -5.28
N LEU A 15 7.34 4.70 -5.53
CA LEU A 15 8.33 5.42 -6.34
C LEU A 15 8.25 4.96 -7.81
N TYR A 16 7.74 5.83 -8.68
CA TYR A 16 7.73 5.62 -10.13
C TYR A 16 8.98 6.24 -10.76
N GLU A 17 9.74 5.46 -11.55
CA GLU A 17 11.03 5.88 -12.13
C GLU A 17 10.93 7.13 -13.01
N GLU A 18 9.75 7.45 -13.55
CA GLU A 18 9.53 8.58 -14.46
C GLU A 18 9.40 9.96 -13.78
N ARG A 19 9.15 10.04 -12.47
CA ARG A 19 8.72 11.30 -11.82
C ARG A 19 9.76 12.01 -10.96
N GLY A 20 11.01 11.52 -10.91
CA GLY A 20 12.05 12.10 -10.07
C GLY A 20 11.73 11.86 -8.60
N GLY A 21 12.51 10.98 -7.96
CA GLY A 21 12.27 10.54 -6.58
C GLY A 21 12.62 11.60 -5.54
N ILE A 22 12.03 12.79 -5.60
CA ILE A 22 12.26 13.83 -4.59
C ILE A 22 11.06 13.83 -3.62
N ILE A 23 11.34 13.60 -2.35
CA ILE A 23 10.36 13.79 -1.28
C ILE A 23 10.52 15.21 -0.74
N ASP A 24 9.43 15.97 -0.77
CA ASP A 24 9.35 17.32 -0.22
C ASP A 24 8.63 17.32 1.12
N ILE A 25 9.28 17.82 2.17
CA ILE A 25 8.78 17.75 3.55
C ILE A 25 8.70 19.16 4.11
N THR A 26 7.54 19.51 4.69
CA THR A 26 7.34 20.79 5.39
C THR A 26 6.88 20.54 6.83
N VAL A 27 7.40 21.34 7.76
CA VAL A 27 7.10 21.25 9.19
C VAL A 27 6.37 22.52 9.61
N TRP A 28 5.31 22.37 10.40
CA TRP A 28 4.41 23.44 10.83
C TRP A 28 4.12 23.35 12.34
N ASP A 29 4.05 24.49 13.04
CA ASP A 29 3.54 24.58 14.42
C ASP A 29 2.03 24.81 14.38
N LYS A 30 1.29 23.89 15.00
CA LYS A 30 -0.17 23.97 15.04
C LYS A 30 -0.61 24.89 16.15
N ASP A 31 -1.28 25.99 15.81
CA ASP A 31 -1.73 27.00 16.78
C ASP A 31 -3.25 27.11 16.86
N ALA A 32 -3.78 27.00 18.08
CA ALA A 32 -5.22 27.09 18.30
C ALA A 32 -5.72 28.54 18.11
N GLY A 33 -6.54 28.77 17.07
CA GLY A 33 -7.21 30.06 16.83
C GLY A 33 -6.41 31.05 15.97
N LYS A 34 -5.27 30.64 15.40
CA LYS A 34 -4.50 31.37 14.39
C LYS A 34 -4.18 30.43 13.22
N LYS A 35 -3.58 30.98 12.16
CA LYS A 35 -2.99 30.18 11.08
C LYS A 35 -1.73 29.51 11.63
N ASP A 36 -1.53 28.25 11.26
CA ASP A 36 -0.33 27.49 11.63
C ASP A 36 0.95 28.17 11.12
N ASP A 37 1.97 28.20 11.97
CA ASP A 37 3.24 28.85 11.68
C ASP A 37 4.17 27.86 10.98
N PHE A 38 4.71 28.27 9.83
CA PHE A 38 5.68 27.46 9.08
C PHE A 38 7.02 27.43 9.83
N ILE A 39 7.55 26.24 10.11
CA ILE A 39 8.81 26.03 10.82
C ILE A 39 9.98 25.86 9.84
N GLY A 40 9.76 25.14 8.73
CA GLY A 40 10.79 24.94 7.72
C GLY A 40 10.50 23.79 6.76
N ARG A 41 11.36 23.66 5.76
CA ARG A 41 11.23 22.68 4.66
C ARG A 41 12.53 21.92 4.44
N CYS A 42 12.44 20.67 3.98
CA CYS A 42 13.60 19.97 3.44
C CYS A 42 13.19 19.04 2.29
N GLN A 43 14.15 18.74 1.42
CA GLN A 43 13.96 17.86 0.27
C GLN A 43 14.93 16.69 0.31
N VAL A 44 14.41 15.48 0.08
CA VAL A 44 15.21 14.25 0.03
C VAL A 44 15.20 13.72 -1.39
N ASP A 45 16.37 13.67 -2.02
CA ASP A 45 16.54 13.00 -3.32
C ASP A 45 16.80 11.50 -3.11
N LEU A 46 15.77 10.70 -3.33
CA LEU A 46 15.79 9.25 -3.22
C LEU A 46 16.73 8.59 -4.23
N SER A 47 17.09 9.25 -5.34
CA SER A 47 18.03 8.68 -6.32
C SER A 47 19.45 8.51 -5.77
N THR A 48 19.77 9.24 -4.70
CA THR A 48 21.06 9.16 -4.01
C THR A 48 21.16 7.97 -3.05
N LEU A 49 20.03 7.33 -2.74
CA LEU A 49 19.93 6.26 -1.76
C LEU A 49 20.00 4.88 -2.44
N SER A 50 20.72 3.94 -1.83
CA SER A 50 20.74 2.55 -2.28
C SER A 50 19.43 1.84 -1.92
N LYS A 51 18.96 0.97 -2.82
CA LYS A 51 17.82 0.10 -2.57
C LYS A 51 18.19 -1.02 -1.58
N GLU A 52 17.18 -1.59 -0.92
CA GLU A 52 17.26 -2.68 0.07
C GLU A 52 18.10 -2.35 1.32
N GLN A 53 18.27 -1.06 1.61
CA GLN A 53 18.99 -0.56 2.79
C GLN A 53 18.19 0.56 3.46
N THR A 54 18.17 0.55 4.79
CA THR A 54 17.63 1.67 5.58
C THR A 54 18.71 2.73 5.78
N HIS A 55 18.40 3.96 5.36
CA HIS A 55 19.23 5.14 5.45
C HIS A 55 18.74 6.05 6.56
N LYS A 56 19.61 6.41 7.49
CA LYS A 56 19.33 7.45 8.48
C LYS A 56 19.76 8.80 7.92
N LEU A 57 18.80 9.70 7.73
CA LEU A 57 19.04 11.05 7.22
C LEU A 57 18.82 12.07 8.33
N GLU A 58 19.70 13.06 8.40
CA GLU A 58 19.59 14.22 9.29
C GLU A 58 19.52 15.46 8.39
N MET A 59 18.32 15.98 8.20
CA MET A 59 18.02 17.02 7.21
C MET A 59 17.86 18.36 7.92
N PRO A 60 18.75 19.35 7.72
CA PRO A 60 18.53 20.70 8.22
C PRO A 60 17.33 21.31 7.50
N LEU A 61 16.49 22.04 8.24
CA LEU A 61 15.35 22.73 7.66
C LEU A 61 15.79 24.03 6.99
N GLU A 62 15.47 24.18 5.71
CA GLU A 62 15.57 25.43 4.97
C GLU A 62 14.61 26.43 5.64
N GLU A 63 15.14 27.61 5.99
CA GLU A 63 14.42 28.74 6.62
C GLU A 63 14.10 28.63 8.13
N GLY A 64 14.60 27.60 8.83
CA GLY A 64 14.39 27.43 10.28
C GLY A 64 15.64 27.02 11.06
N GLU A 65 15.59 27.14 12.40
CA GLU A 65 16.59 26.55 13.31
C GLU A 65 16.12 25.15 13.74
N GLY A 66 16.30 24.14 12.89
CA GLY A 66 15.86 22.78 13.20
C GLY A 66 16.46 21.71 12.28
N CYS A 67 16.49 20.48 12.77
CA CYS A 67 16.91 19.31 12.01
C CYS A 67 15.84 18.22 12.11
N LEU A 68 15.48 17.63 10.97
CA LEU A 68 14.57 16.51 10.86
C LEU A 68 15.36 15.21 10.73
N VAL A 69 15.06 14.22 11.57
CA VAL A 69 15.70 12.89 11.49
C VAL A 69 14.71 11.91 10.84
N LEU A 70 15.13 11.28 9.75
CA LEU A 70 14.32 10.36 8.96
C LEU A 70 15.03 9.01 8.84
N LEU A 71 14.24 7.93 8.79
CA LEU A 71 14.70 6.61 8.37
C LEU A 71 14.01 6.29 7.04
N VAL A 72 14.79 6.17 5.98
CA VAL A 72 14.28 5.96 4.62
C VAL A 72 14.78 4.63 4.10
N THR A 73 13.87 3.76 3.68
CA THR A 73 14.23 2.46 3.07
C THR A 73 13.65 2.41 1.67
N LEU A 74 14.51 2.40 0.64
CA LEU A 74 14.06 2.15 -0.72
C LEU A 74 13.95 0.67 -0.94
N THR A 75 12.75 0.14 -1.15
CA THR A 75 12.55 -1.27 -1.45
C THR A 75 12.57 -1.44 -2.97
N ALA A 76 13.52 -2.26 -3.48
CA ALA A 76 13.53 -2.64 -4.88
C ALA A 76 12.42 -3.65 -5.12
N SER A 77 11.20 -3.17 -5.33
CA SER A 77 10.24 -3.96 -6.06
C SER A 77 10.50 -3.79 -7.54
N ALA A 78 10.74 -4.90 -8.25
CA ALA A 78 10.71 -4.84 -9.69
C ALA A 78 9.25 -4.71 -10.07
N ALA A 79 8.85 -3.50 -10.47
CA ALA A 79 7.56 -3.16 -11.06
C ALA A 79 6.41 -4.08 -10.61
N VAL A 80 5.76 -3.72 -9.51
CA VAL A 80 4.37 -4.12 -9.33
C VAL A 80 3.60 -3.41 -10.44
N THR A 81 3.37 -4.10 -11.56
CA THR A 81 2.46 -3.58 -12.57
C THR A 81 1.06 -3.85 -12.09
N ILE A 82 0.31 -2.78 -11.79
CA ILE A 82 -1.14 -2.84 -11.90
C ILE A 82 -1.39 -3.00 -13.40
N SER A 83 -1.43 -4.24 -13.88
CA SER A 83 -1.86 -4.53 -15.25
C SER A 83 -3.26 -3.95 -15.38
N ASP A 84 -3.45 -2.96 -16.26
CA ASP A 84 -4.68 -2.17 -16.46
C ASP A 84 -5.97 -2.96 -16.12
N LEU A 85 -6.46 -2.79 -14.88
CA LEU A 85 -7.79 -3.00 -14.28
C LEU A 85 -8.81 -3.97 -14.93
N SER A 86 -8.39 -4.96 -15.73
CA SER A 86 -9.30 -5.79 -16.54
C SER A 86 -8.68 -7.03 -17.18
N VAL A 87 -7.36 -7.19 -17.16
CA VAL A 87 -6.70 -8.26 -17.92
C VAL A 87 -6.26 -9.40 -17.00
N ASN A 88 -6.86 -10.58 -17.21
CA ASN A 88 -6.37 -11.82 -16.61
C ASN A 88 -5.12 -12.29 -17.38
N SER A 89 -3.93 -11.86 -16.95
CA SER A 89 -2.67 -12.19 -17.62
C SER A 89 -2.35 -13.68 -17.77
N LEU A 90 -3.03 -14.54 -17.01
CA LEU A 90 -2.91 -16.00 -17.15
C LEU A 90 -3.89 -16.59 -18.19
N GLU A 91 -4.97 -15.88 -18.52
CA GLU A 91 -5.91 -16.23 -19.60
C GLU A 91 -5.46 -15.69 -20.96
N ASP A 92 -4.74 -14.57 -21.00
CA ASP A 92 -4.14 -14.09 -22.24
C ASP A 92 -2.97 -14.99 -22.65
N GLN A 93 -3.14 -15.68 -23.78
CA GLN A 93 -2.16 -16.64 -24.29
C GLN A 93 -0.78 -16.00 -24.52
N LYS A 94 -0.73 -14.72 -24.89
CA LYS A 94 0.51 -14.02 -25.22
C LYS A 94 1.28 -13.64 -23.96
N GLU A 95 0.61 -13.08 -22.95
CA GLU A 95 1.24 -12.79 -21.66
C GLU A 95 1.75 -14.07 -20.98
N ARG A 96 0.95 -15.14 -21.03
CA ARG A 96 1.37 -16.45 -20.53
C ARG A 96 2.63 -16.98 -21.23
N GLU A 97 2.74 -16.82 -22.55
CA GLU A 97 3.94 -17.21 -23.30
C GLU A 97 5.16 -16.36 -22.91
N GLU A 98 4.98 -15.08 -22.65
CA GLU A 98 6.05 -14.19 -22.19
C GLU A 98 6.54 -14.56 -20.78
N ILE A 99 5.63 -14.87 -19.86
CA ILE A 99 5.94 -15.40 -18.52
C ILE A 99 6.72 -16.71 -18.64
N LEU A 100 6.24 -17.68 -19.43
CA LEU A 100 6.92 -18.96 -19.62
C LEU A 100 8.32 -18.78 -20.25
N LYS A 101 8.47 -17.83 -21.15
CA LYS A 101 9.76 -17.50 -21.76
C LYS A 101 10.72 -16.87 -20.75
N ARG A 102 10.23 -15.98 -19.89
CA ARG A 102 10.99 -15.35 -18.80
C ARG A 102 11.55 -16.38 -17.83
N TYR A 103 10.73 -17.35 -17.42
CA TYR A 103 11.13 -18.45 -16.54
C TYR A 103 11.66 -19.69 -17.29
N SER A 104 12.06 -19.55 -18.55
CA SER A 104 12.64 -20.66 -19.31
C SER A 104 14.04 -21.02 -18.80
N PRO A 105 14.49 -22.29 -18.87
CA PRO A 105 15.80 -22.71 -18.36
C PRO A 105 17.00 -21.92 -18.91
N MET A 106 16.87 -21.36 -20.12
CA MET A 106 17.89 -20.49 -20.73
C MET A 106 17.92 -19.08 -20.11
N MET A 107 16.78 -18.55 -19.67
CA MET A 107 16.65 -17.21 -19.11
C MET A 107 16.77 -17.15 -17.59
N MET A 108 16.59 -18.27 -16.88
CA MET A 108 16.74 -18.39 -15.42
C MET A 108 18.09 -17.85 -14.90
N PHE A 109 19.15 -17.91 -15.71
CA PHE A 109 20.49 -17.41 -15.32
C PHE A 109 20.60 -15.87 -15.32
N HIS A 110 19.65 -15.15 -15.93
CA HIS A 110 19.68 -13.68 -15.96
C HIS A 110 19.18 -13.05 -14.66
N ASN A 111 18.30 -13.73 -13.92
CA ASN A 111 17.80 -13.25 -12.63
C ASN A 111 17.49 -14.42 -11.69
N ILE A 112 18.52 -14.98 -11.08
CA ILE A 112 18.38 -16.16 -10.19
C ILE A 112 17.62 -15.86 -8.89
N LYS A 113 17.43 -14.57 -8.58
CA LYS A 113 16.65 -14.11 -7.43
C LYS A 113 15.14 -14.06 -7.73
N ASP A 114 14.74 -14.10 -9.00
CA ASP A 114 13.35 -14.15 -9.40
C ASP A 114 12.87 -15.61 -9.34
N VAL A 115 12.06 -15.92 -8.31
CA VAL A 115 11.56 -17.26 -8.04
C VAL A 115 10.14 -17.48 -8.56
N GLY A 116 9.45 -16.43 -9.02
CA GLY A 116 8.11 -16.62 -9.59
C GLY A 116 7.25 -15.38 -9.77
N PHE A 117 6.05 -15.67 -10.26
CA PHE A 117 4.96 -14.74 -10.54
C PHE A 117 3.72 -15.19 -9.78
N LEU A 118 3.03 -14.26 -9.12
CA LEU A 118 1.78 -14.51 -8.40
C LEU A 118 0.68 -13.62 -8.94
N GLN A 119 -0.46 -14.20 -9.27
CA GLN A 119 -1.67 -13.45 -9.59
C GLN A 119 -2.74 -13.75 -8.55
N VAL A 120 -3.32 -12.71 -7.99
CA VAL A 120 -4.34 -12.77 -6.94
C VAL A 120 -5.62 -12.15 -7.47
N LYS A 121 -6.73 -12.85 -7.29
CA LYS A 121 -8.06 -12.32 -7.61
C LYS A 121 -8.85 -12.20 -6.32
N VAL A 122 -9.16 -10.98 -5.92
CA VAL A 122 -10.07 -10.75 -4.80
C VAL A 122 -11.49 -10.81 -5.33
N ILE A 123 -12.30 -11.72 -4.78
CA ILE A 123 -13.65 -12.00 -5.27
C ILE A 123 -14.67 -11.28 -4.39
N ARG A 124 -14.61 -11.54 -3.08
CA ARG A 124 -15.54 -10.98 -2.09
C ARG A 124 -14.98 -11.12 -0.68
N ALA A 125 -15.41 -10.23 0.20
CA ALA A 125 -15.32 -10.41 1.65
C ALA A 125 -16.72 -10.28 2.24
N GLU A 126 -17.06 -11.17 3.18
CA GLU A 126 -18.38 -11.26 3.80
C GLU A 126 -18.21 -11.27 5.32
N ALA A 127 -19.28 -10.88 6.03
CA ALA A 127 -19.34 -10.85 7.49
C ALA A 127 -18.27 -9.97 8.17
N LEU A 128 -17.97 -8.83 7.54
CA LEU A 128 -17.13 -7.79 8.13
C LEU A 128 -17.95 -6.99 9.15
N MET A 129 -17.32 -6.65 10.29
CA MET A 129 -17.94 -5.77 11.27
C MET A 129 -18.07 -4.36 10.70
N ALA A 130 -19.25 -3.76 10.75
CA ALA A 130 -19.39 -2.34 10.40
C ALA A 130 -18.60 -1.48 11.41
N ALA A 131 -17.80 -0.53 10.92
CA ALA A 131 -17.07 0.41 11.78
C ALA A 131 -18.00 1.49 12.36
N ASP A 132 -19.06 1.85 11.63
CA ASP A 132 -19.89 3.04 11.89
C ASP A 132 -21.08 2.87 12.86
N VAL A 133 -21.09 1.83 13.70
CA VAL A 133 -22.26 1.48 14.55
C VAL A 133 -22.55 2.50 15.67
N THR A 134 -21.86 3.64 15.72
CA THR A 134 -22.07 4.69 16.76
C THR A 134 -22.43 6.09 16.25
N GLY A 135 -22.68 6.26 14.94
CA GLY A 135 -23.11 7.53 14.33
C GLY A 135 -24.64 7.65 14.16
N LYS A 136 -25.17 8.87 14.23
CA LYS A 136 -26.60 9.20 14.35
C LYS A 136 -27.36 9.16 13.02
N ASP A 137 -27.23 8.09 12.23
CA ASP A 137 -27.92 7.95 10.95
C ASP A 137 -27.96 6.47 10.57
N SER A 138 -29.15 5.91 10.34
CA SER A 138 -29.37 4.52 9.90
C SER A 138 -28.88 4.24 8.46
N PHE A 139 -27.91 5.01 7.97
CA PHE A 139 -27.41 4.99 6.59
C PHE A 139 -25.92 5.39 6.53
N SER A 140 -25.14 5.13 7.58
CA SER A 140 -23.69 5.32 7.46
C SER A 140 -23.17 4.42 6.35
N LYS A 141 -22.56 5.03 5.34
CA LYS A 141 -22.01 4.33 4.19
C LYS A 141 -20.64 3.85 4.59
N SER A 142 -20.53 2.60 5.01
CA SER A 142 -19.23 1.94 4.99
C SER A 142 -18.78 1.88 3.52
N ASP A 143 -17.59 2.41 3.27
CA ASP A 143 -16.92 2.44 1.98
C ASP A 143 -15.69 1.50 2.07
N PRO A 144 -15.92 0.18 2.15
CA PRO A 144 -14.82 -0.76 2.37
C PRO A 144 -13.91 -0.84 1.14
N PHE A 145 -12.62 -1.04 1.39
CA PHE A 145 -11.63 -1.34 0.36
C PHE A 145 -10.66 -2.42 0.84
N CYS A 146 -10.05 -3.13 -0.11
CA CYS A 146 -9.11 -4.19 0.17
C CYS A 146 -7.70 -3.80 -0.29
N VAL A 147 -6.72 -4.22 0.49
CA VAL A 147 -5.30 -3.99 0.29
C VAL A 147 -4.64 -5.35 0.22
N VAL A 148 -3.94 -5.61 -0.88
CA VAL A 148 -3.20 -6.85 -1.12
C VAL A 148 -1.71 -6.54 -1.03
N GLU A 149 -1.02 -7.18 -0.10
CA GLU A 149 0.38 -6.93 0.23
C GLU A 149 1.22 -8.20 0.09
N LEU A 150 2.37 -8.10 -0.57
CA LEU A 150 3.36 -9.16 -0.63
C LEU A 150 4.74 -8.57 -0.34
N ASN A 151 5.30 -8.88 0.82
CA ASN A 151 6.51 -8.24 1.32
C ASN A 151 6.37 -6.70 1.42
N ASN A 152 7.09 -5.95 0.59
CA ASN A 152 7.03 -4.48 0.54
C ASN A 152 6.14 -3.97 -0.59
N ASP A 153 5.50 -4.88 -1.34
CA ASP A 153 4.60 -4.56 -2.44
C ASP A 153 3.19 -4.44 -1.92
N ARG A 154 2.58 -3.27 -2.11
CA ARG A 154 1.22 -2.99 -1.67
C ARG A 154 0.38 -2.54 -2.85
N LEU A 155 -0.71 -3.25 -3.09
CA LEU A 155 -1.71 -2.94 -4.10
C LEU A 155 -3.04 -2.62 -3.41
N LEU A 156 -3.67 -1.55 -3.87
CA LEU A 156 -4.95 -1.08 -3.35
C LEU A 156 -6.02 -1.35 -4.40
N THR A 157 -7.16 -1.86 -3.96
CA THR A 157 -8.36 -1.91 -4.79
C THR A 157 -9.03 -0.54 -4.85
N THR A 158 -9.75 -0.25 -5.93
CA THR A 158 -10.60 0.95 -5.96
C THR A 158 -11.78 0.77 -4.98
N PRO A 159 -12.04 1.72 -4.06
CA PRO A 159 -13.18 1.63 -3.15
C PRO A 159 -14.47 1.46 -3.97
N THR A 160 -15.18 0.36 -3.73
CA THR A 160 -16.47 0.10 -4.39
C THR A 160 -17.52 0.17 -3.30
N ALA A 161 -18.32 1.23 -3.31
CA ALA A 161 -19.42 1.41 -2.37
C ALA A 161 -20.46 0.31 -2.62
N ASP A 162 -20.59 -0.67 -1.71
CA ASP A 162 -21.66 -1.65 -1.82
C ASP A 162 -22.23 -2.14 -0.48
N PHE A 163 -23.50 -2.51 -0.58
CA PHE A 163 -24.58 -2.46 0.40
C PHE A 163 -24.36 -3.18 1.75
N LEU A 164 -24.79 -2.51 2.82
CA LEU A 164 -25.06 -3.11 4.12
C LEU A 164 -26.26 -4.06 4.03
N LYS A 165 -26.12 -5.31 4.49
CA LYS A 165 -27.26 -6.19 4.75
C LYS A 165 -27.34 -6.48 6.25
N ALA A 166 -28.48 -6.14 6.84
CA ALA A 166 -28.78 -6.56 8.21
C ALA A 166 -29.11 -8.06 8.22
N ASP A 167 -28.34 -8.86 8.93
CA ASP A 167 -28.66 -10.25 9.26
C ASP A 167 -28.72 -10.36 10.79
N GLY A 168 -29.92 -10.17 11.36
CA GLY A 168 -30.10 -10.05 12.81
C GLY A 168 -29.67 -8.70 13.38
N ASP A 169 -29.11 -8.69 14.60
CA ASP A 169 -28.56 -7.49 15.28
C ASP A 169 -27.18 -7.07 14.71
N ASP A 170 -26.57 -7.89 13.86
CA ASP A 170 -25.26 -7.64 13.25
C ASP A 170 -25.42 -7.03 11.85
N ILE A 171 -24.73 -5.91 11.60
CA ILE A 171 -24.62 -5.28 10.28
C ILE A 171 -23.43 -5.93 9.57
N LEU A 172 -23.69 -6.65 8.48
CA LEU A 172 -22.64 -7.24 7.66
C LEU A 172 -22.35 -6.35 6.45
N VAL A 173 -21.08 -6.00 6.29
CA VAL A 173 -20.57 -5.30 5.10
C VAL A 173 -20.13 -6.33 4.06
N PHE A 174 -20.52 -6.11 2.80
CA PHE A 174 -20.11 -6.94 1.66
C PHE A 174 -19.17 -6.15 0.77
N LEU A 175 -17.95 -6.67 0.62
CA LEU A 175 -17.11 -6.24 -0.48
C LEU A 175 -17.51 -7.03 -1.72
N ASN A 176 -18.28 -6.40 -2.61
CA ASN A 176 -18.52 -6.91 -3.94
C ASN A 176 -17.52 -6.26 -4.90
N GLN A 177 -16.41 -6.94 -5.14
CA GLN A 177 -15.38 -6.42 -6.00
C GLN A 177 -15.66 -6.82 -7.45
N THR A 178 -15.80 -5.84 -8.35
CA THR A 178 -15.59 -6.09 -9.78
C THR A 178 -14.19 -6.68 -9.93
N ALA A 179 -14.10 -7.88 -10.50
CA ALA A 179 -12.91 -8.72 -10.59
C ALA A 179 -11.62 -7.98 -10.99
N GLU A 180 -10.91 -7.42 -10.02
CA GLU A 180 -9.57 -6.84 -10.18
C GLU A 180 -8.54 -7.95 -9.91
N TYR A 181 -7.62 -8.15 -10.86
CA TYR A 181 -6.47 -9.04 -10.71
C TYR A 181 -5.26 -8.23 -10.24
N PHE A 182 -4.59 -8.74 -9.21
CA PHE A 182 -3.36 -8.19 -8.66
C PHE A 182 -2.20 -9.10 -9.06
N SER A 183 -1.27 -8.58 -9.84
CA SER A 183 -0.10 -9.32 -10.30
C SER A 183 1.14 -8.86 -9.53
N PHE A 184 1.87 -9.82 -8.97
CA PHE A 184 3.16 -9.63 -8.33
C PHE A 184 4.22 -10.35 -9.16
N ASP A 185 5.06 -9.57 -9.81
CA ASP A 185 6.21 -10.02 -10.56
C ASP A 185 7.46 -10.08 -9.67
N ASN A 186 8.44 -10.89 -10.08
CA ASN A 186 9.76 -10.91 -9.45
C ASN A 186 9.71 -11.24 -7.95
N ILE A 187 8.96 -12.26 -7.58
CA ILE A 187 8.95 -12.79 -6.22
C ILE A 187 10.37 -13.25 -5.90
N LYS A 188 10.90 -12.85 -4.74
CA LYS A 188 12.29 -13.15 -4.35
C LYS A 188 12.41 -14.28 -3.32
N ASP A 189 11.32 -14.54 -2.60
CA ASP A 189 11.30 -15.52 -1.52
C ASP A 189 9.99 -16.31 -1.60
N ILE A 190 10.12 -17.63 -1.70
CA ILE A 190 8.98 -18.53 -1.67
C ILE A 190 8.32 -18.55 -0.28
N HIS A 191 9.05 -18.19 0.79
CA HIS A 191 8.53 -18.11 2.15
C HIS A 191 7.78 -16.81 2.44
N SER A 192 7.66 -15.92 1.45
CA SER A 192 6.83 -14.73 1.57
C SER A 192 5.39 -15.08 1.93
N VAL A 193 4.72 -14.12 2.58
CA VAL A 193 3.33 -14.23 2.99
C VAL A 193 2.55 -13.16 2.25
N LEU A 194 1.53 -13.58 1.51
CA LEU A 194 0.55 -12.68 0.93
C LEU A 194 -0.42 -12.25 2.03
N GLU A 195 -0.50 -10.97 2.28
CA GLU A 195 -1.43 -10.38 3.24
C GLU A 195 -2.56 -9.70 2.49
N VAL A 196 -3.80 -9.98 2.90
CA VAL A 196 -4.99 -9.34 2.34
C VAL A 196 -5.72 -8.69 3.50
N THR A 197 -5.80 -7.36 3.48
CA THR A 197 -6.36 -6.55 4.55
C THR A 197 -7.54 -5.74 4.04
N VAL A 198 -8.64 -5.73 4.79
CA VAL A 198 -9.84 -4.96 4.49
C VAL A 198 -9.94 -3.80 5.46
N TYR A 199 -10.23 -2.62 4.91
CA TYR A 199 -10.44 -1.37 5.65
C TYR A 199 -11.77 -0.74 5.26
N ASP A 200 -12.28 0.18 6.09
CA ASP A 200 -13.39 1.09 5.80
C ASP A 200 -12.84 2.50 5.58
N GLU A 201 -13.14 3.13 4.44
CA GLU A 201 -12.68 4.50 4.16
C GLU A 201 -13.56 5.53 4.87
N ASP A 202 -12.98 6.22 5.86
CA ASP A 202 -13.61 7.36 6.52
C ASP A 202 -13.30 8.67 5.79
N ARG A 203 -14.33 9.48 5.52
CA ARG A 203 -14.18 10.79 4.84
C ARG A 203 -13.28 11.80 5.56
N ASP A 204 -13.11 11.66 6.88
CA ASP A 204 -12.42 12.63 7.73
C ASP A 204 -11.41 11.99 8.71
N ARG A 205 -11.13 10.68 8.58
CA ARG A 205 -10.23 9.93 9.48
C ARG A 205 -9.36 8.92 8.73
N SER A 206 -8.36 8.39 9.43
CA SER A 206 -7.61 7.22 8.96
C SER A 206 -8.57 6.03 8.82
N ALA A 207 -8.47 5.29 7.72
CA ALA A 207 -9.32 4.14 7.45
C ALA A 207 -9.36 3.13 8.62
N ASP A 208 -10.56 2.64 8.91
CA ASP A 208 -10.79 1.70 10.01
C ASP A 208 -10.50 0.27 9.58
N PHE A 209 -9.80 -0.49 10.43
CA PHE A 209 -9.46 -1.89 10.15
C PHE A 209 -10.67 -2.81 10.31
N LEU A 210 -11.03 -3.55 9.26
CA LEU A 210 -12.16 -4.49 9.28
C LEU A 210 -11.73 -5.96 9.38
N GLY A 211 -10.56 -6.32 8.85
CA GLY A 211 -10.06 -7.69 8.93
C GLY A 211 -8.81 -7.94 8.09
N LYS A 212 -8.07 -9.03 8.39
CA LYS A 212 -6.85 -9.42 7.68
C LYS A 212 -6.72 -10.93 7.58
N VAL A 213 -6.24 -11.42 6.45
CA VAL A 213 -5.79 -12.79 6.24
C VAL A 213 -4.35 -12.81 5.75
N ALA A 214 -3.59 -13.81 6.17
CA ALA A 214 -2.21 -14.04 5.79
C ALA A 214 -2.09 -15.43 5.15
N ILE A 215 -1.61 -15.48 3.91
CA ILE A 215 -1.52 -16.68 3.07
C ILE A 215 -0.05 -16.91 2.74
N PRO A 216 0.63 -17.89 3.38
CA PRO A 216 2.00 -18.24 3.01
C PRO A 216 2.05 -18.75 1.57
N LEU A 217 2.98 -18.26 0.74
CA LEU A 217 3.05 -18.68 -0.67
C LEU A 217 3.30 -20.18 -0.84
N LEU A 218 4.01 -20.83 0.09
CA LEU A 218 4.19 -22.29 0.11
C LEU A 218 2.89 -23.09 0.28
N SER A 219 1.81 -22.46 0.72
CA SER A 219 0.53 -23.14 0.97
C SER A 219 -0.40 -23.19 -0.24
N VAL A 220 -0.01 -22.52 -1.34
CA VAL A 220 -0.80 -22.35 -2.57
C VAL A 220 -0.38 -23.37 -3.63
#